data_AF-A0A972ZKS6-F1
#
_entry.id   AF-A0A972ZKS6-F1
#
_cell.length_a   1.000
_cell.length_b   1.000
_cell.length_c   1.000
_cell.angle_alpha   90.00
_cell.angle_beta   90.00
_cell.angle_gamma   90.00
#
_symmetry.space_group_name_H-M   'P 1'
#
loop_
_entity.id
_entity.type
_entity.pdbx_description
1 polymer ?
#
loop_
_entity_poly.entity_id
_entity_poly.type
_entity_poly.pdbx_seq_one_letter_code
_entity_poly.pdbx_strand_id
1 'polypeptide(L)' 'DFTISISPRSHRSFKRAKIDIKSYVGRKLRVRGWLKSYNGPMIDVTHPEQIEMLKE' A
#
# COMPACT_ATOMS: atom_id res chain seq x y z
N ASP A 1 -8.03 9.44 8.56
CA ASP A 1 -8.29 8.44 7.51
C ASP A 1 -7.56 8.89 6.25
N PHE A 2 -6.92 7.98 5.52
CA PHE A 2 -6.20 8.30 4.28
C PHE A 2 -6.25 7.14 3.30
N THR A 3 -6.26 7.46 2.01
CA THR A 3 -6.37 6.48 0.94
C THR A 3 -4.98 6.01 0.50
N ILE A 4 -4.80 4.71 0.35
CA ILE A 4 -3.60 4.13 -0.25
C ILE A 4 -3.96 3.65 -1.64
N SER A 5 -3.16 4.02 -2.64
CA SER A 5 -3.32 3.52 -4.00
C SER A 5 -2.10 2.76 -4.45
N ILE A 6 -2.34 1.71 -5.23
CA ILE A 6 -1.32 0.93 -5.90
C ILE A 6 -1.69 0.94 -7.38
N SER A 7 -0.88 1.61 -8.20
CA SER A 7 -1.14 1.65 -9.64
C SER A 7 -1.04 0.25 -10.27
N PRO A 8 -1.77 -0.05 -11.37
CA PRO A 8 -1.64 -1.33 -12.08
C PRO A 8 -0.19 -1.66 -12.51
N ARG A 9 0.64 -0.63 -12.74
CA ARG A 9 2.07 -0.81 -13.04
C ARG A 9 2.85 -1.31 -11.83
N SER A 10 2.53 -0.80 -10.64
CA SER A 10 3.14 -1.17 -9.35
C SER A 10 2.74 -2.59 -8.92
N HIS A 11 1.57 -3.11 -9.33
CA HIS A 11 1.13 -4.47 -9.03
C HIS A 11 2.16 -5.55 -9.40
N ARG A 12 2.98 -5.32 -10.44
CA ARG A 12 4.04 -6.27 -10.82
C ARG A 12 5.09 -6.47 -9.73
N SER A 13 5.44 -5.42 -8.99
CA SER A 13 6.41 -5.51 -7.89
C SER A 13 5.88 -6.37 -6.74
N PHE A 14 4.60 -6.21 -6.38
CA PHE A 14 3.92 -7.03 -5.38
C PHE A 14 3.87 -8.51 -5.78
N LYS A 15 3.48 -8.79 -7.03
CA LYS A 15 3.47 -10.16 -7.56
C LYS A 15 4.86 -10.82 -7.53
N ARG A 16 5.91 -10.07 -7.90
CA ARG A 16 7.30 -10.57 -7.86
C ARG A 16 7.77 -10.87 -6.44
N ALA A 17 7.37 -10.05 -5.47
CA ALA A 17 7.60 -10.29 -4.05
C ALA A 17 6.70 -11.40 -3.46
N LYS A 18 5.86 -12.06 -4.28
CA LYS A 18 4.88 -13.09 -3.87
C LYS A 18 3.90 -12.58 -2.80
N ILE A 19 3.57 -11.29 -2.84
CA ILE A 19 2.62 -10.65 -1.93
C ILE A 19 1.26 -10.57 -2.61
N ASP A 20 0.24 -11.13 -1.96
CA ASP A 20 -1.16 -10.92 -2.33
C ASP A 20 -1.70 -9.66 -1.64
N ILE A 21 -2.02 -8.62 -2.42
CA ILE A 21 -2.57 -7.35 -1.90
C ILE A 21 -3.90 -7.59 -1.20
N LYS A 22 -4.68 -8.61 -1.59
CA LYS A 22 -5.95 -8.93 -0.92
C LYS A 22 -5.75 -9.43 0.51
N SER A 23 -4.57 -9.95 0.85
CA SER A 23 -4.25 -10.37 2.23
C SER A 23 -4.25 -9.22 3.25
N TYR A 24 -4.20 -7.97 2.76
CA TYR A 24 -4.24 -6.77 3.59
C TYR A 24 -5.64 -6.38 4.06
N VAL A 25 -6.70 -6.95 3.50
CA VAL A 25 -8.08 -6.65 3.89
C VAL A 25 -8.29 -7.02 5.36
N GLY A 26 -8.81 -6.07 6.15
CA GLY A 26 -9.07 -6.24 7.58
C GLY A 26 -7.80 -6.28 8.45
N ARG A 27 -6.63 -5.95 7.91
CA ARG A 27 -5.36 -5.89 8.67
C ARG A 27 -4.99 -4.45 9.00
N LYS A 28 -4.34 -4.26 10.15
CA LYS A 28 -3.66 -2.99 10.48
C LYS A 28 -2.36 -2.92 9.70
N LEU A 29 -2.21 -1.88 8.89
CA LEU A 29 -1.04 -1.65 8.06
C LEU A 29 -0.32 -0.39 8.52
N ARG A 30 1.01 -0.43 8.54
CA ARG A 30 1.86 0.77 8.50
C ARG A 30 2.26 1.01 7.05
N VAL A 31 2.04 2.23 6.58
CA VAL A 31 2.37 2.62 5.21
C VAL A 31 3.36 3.78 5.22
N ARG A 32 4.39 3.68 4.38
CA ARG A 32 5.47 4.66 4.23
C ARG A 32 5.39 5.31 2.87
N GLY A 33 5.38 6.64 2.84
CA GLY A 33 5.38 7.41 1.60
C GLY A 33 5.04 8.87 1.82
N TRP A 34 5.03 9.62 0.73
CA TRP A 34 4.63 11.02 0.73
C TRP A 34 3.11 11.14 0.72
N LEU A 35 2.58 11.91 1.68
CA LEU A 35 1.17 12.25 1.70
C LEU A 35 0.89 13.32 0.64
N LYS A 36 0.05 12.99 -0.32
CA LYS A 36 -0.45 13.91 -1.35
C LYS A 36 -1.89 14.29 -1.03
N SER A 37 -2.31 15.47 -1.50
CA SER A 37 -3.71 15.86 -1.45
C SER A 37 -4.32 15.61 -2.84
N TYR A 38 -5.04 14.49 -2.97
CA TYR A 38 -5.77 14.12 -4.18
C TYR A 38 -7.07 13.42 -3.78
N ASN A 39 -8.20 14.13 -3.91
CA ASN A 39 -9.50 13.73 -3.34
C ASN A 39 -9.41 13.40 -1.83
N GLY A 40 -8.56 14.13 -1.11
CA GLY A 40 -8.22 13.87 0.29
C GLY A 40 -6.78 13.40 0.48
N PRO A 41 -6.40 13.08 1.73
CA PRO A 41 -5.07 12.57 2.07
C PRO A 41 -4.83 11.21 1.40
N MET A 42 -3.78 11.11 0.59
CA MET A 42 -3.49 9.94 -0.24
C MET A 42 -2.00 9.59 -0.24
N ILE A 43 -1.67 8.30 -0.19
CA ILE A 43 -0.31 7.80 -0.40
C ILE A 43 -0.29 6.90 -1.65
N ASP A 44 0.64 7.20 -2.56
CA ASP A 44 0.89 6.39 -3.74
C ASP A 44 2.00 5.37 -3.45
N VAL A 45 1.64 4.09 -3.50
CA VAL A 45 2.54 2.97 -3.20
C VAL A 45 3.02 2.33 -4.49
N THR A 46 4.34 2.29 -4.63
CA THR A 46 5.05 1.79 -5.81
C THR A 46 5.78 0.48 -5.53
N HIS A 47 6.14 0.26 -4.26
CA HIS A 47 6.98 -0.85 -3.82
C HIS A 47 6.36 -1.56 -2.61
N PRO A 48 6.49 -2.89 -2.50
CA PRO A 48 5.93 -3.65 -1.39
C PRO A 48 6.51 -3.28 -0.03
N GLU A 49 7.78 -2.87 0.04
CA GLU A 49 8.48 -2.49 1.28
C GLU A 49 7.90 -1.22 1.93
N GLN A 50 7.06 -0.48 1.21
CA GLN A 50 6.32 0.66 1.74
C GLN A 50 5.15 0.23 2.65
N ILE A 51 4.73 -1.03 2.60
CA ILE A 51 3.63 -1.56 3.40
C ILE A 51 4.15 -2.61 4.37
N GLU A 52 3.80 -2.46 5.64
CA GLU A 52 4.12 -3.39 6.71
C GLU A 52 2.83 -3.79 7.43
N MET A 53 2.58 -5.10 7.58
CA MET A 53 1.47 -5.58 8.39
C MET A 53 1.87 -5.52 9.87
N LEU A 54 1.10 -4.76 10.65
CA LEU A 54 1.29 -4.71 12.09
C LEU A 54 0.60 -5.95 12.70
N LYS A 55 1.39 -6.75 13.41
CA LYS A 55 0.86 -7.77 14.31
C LYS A 55 0.51 -7.04 15.60
N GLU A 56 -0.78 -6.99 15.90
CA GLU A 56 -1.25 -6.64 17.24
C GLU A 56 -1.20 -7.89 18.12
#